data_AF-A0A8B7YY66-F1
#
_entry.id   AF-A0A8B7YY66-F1
#
_cell.length_a   1.000
_cell.length_b   1.000
_cell.length_c   1.000
_cell.angle_alpha   90.00
_cell.angle_beta   90.00
_cell.angle_gamma   90.00
#
_symmetry.space_group_name_H-M   'P 1'
#
loop_
_entity.id
_entity.type
_entity.pdbx_description
1 polymer ?
#
loop_
_entity_poly.entity_id
_entity_poly.type
_entity_poly.pdbx_seq_one_letter_code
_entity_poly.pdbx_strand_id
1 'polypeptide(L)'
;MEFYSQVKAMLPGVINGKTLDELEEELAAMQKMGFHFVKGIKLPSVVPVSNLEALNTFEVRHDDVYAVTYQRSVGFGPWFDHVLGYWRLKDHPNVLFLKYEDLHKDLRGSIRKVAEHVGKDLSDDVIECIAEHVTFRGMKKTYGELKDSYGETKALHMTNLFGGDTTYLRKGKVGDWKNVFTVSQNELFDKIYALRMEGTNLEFDFEL
;
A
#
# COMPACT_ATOMS: atom_id res chain seq x y z
N MET A 1 -15.74 0.72 19.19
CA MET A 1 -15.27 0.49 20.58
C MET A 1 -15.15 -1.00 20.86
N GLU A 2 -16.22 -1.80 20.67
CA GLU A 2 -16.25 -3.23 21.01
C GLU A 2 -15.34 -4.12 20.12
N PHE A 3 -15.32 -3.91 18.80
CA PHE A 3 -14.41 -4.60 17.87
C PHE A 3 -12.92 -4.32 18.16
N TYR A 4 -12.58 -3.08 18.52
CA TYR A 4 -11.20 -2.69 18.81
C TYR A 4 -10.68 -3.37 20.09
N SER A 5 -11.51 -3.47 21.12
CA SER A 5 -11.18 -4.21 22.35
C SER A 5 -11.03 -5.71 22.11
N GLN A 6 -11.83 -6.30 21.21
CA GLN A 6 -11.71 -7.71 20.84
C GLN A 6 -10.42 -7.99 20.05
N VAL A 7 -10.04 -7.11 19.12
CA VAL A 7 -8.77 -7.22 18.38
C VAL A 7 -7.56 -7.01 19.30
N LYS A 8 -7.61 -6.05 20.24
CA LYS A 8 -6.58 -5.81 21.28
C LYS A 8 -6.36 -7.05 22.17
N ALA A 9 -7.42 -7.82 22.44
CA ALA A 9 -7.33 -9.07 23.21
C ALA A 9 -6.79 -10.27 22.41
N MET A 10 -6.82 -10.22 21.07
CA MET A 10 -6.39 -11.31 20.18
C MET A 10 -4.94 -11.19 19.70
N LEU A 11 -4.32 -10.02 19.83
CA LEU A 11 -2.94 -9.79 19.43
C LEU A 11 -1.97 -10.20 20.56
N PRO A 12 -0.84 -10.88 20.24
CA PRO A 12 0.17 -11.15 21.24
C PRO A 12 0.65 -9.83 21.82
N GLY A 13 0.77 -9.75 23.16
CA GLY A 13 1.09 -8.52 23.89
C GLY A 13 2.40 -7.84 23.49
N VAL A 14 3.16 -8.41 22.56
CA VAL A 14 4.36 -7.86 21.94
C VAL A 14 4.29 -8.10 20.42
N ILE A 15 4.28 -7.02 19.63
CA ILE A 15 4.38 -7.02 18.17
C ILE A 15 5.73 -6.39 17.81
N ASN A 16 6.62 -7.11 17.12
CA ASN A 16 7.97 -6.65 16.76
C ASN A 16 8.80 -6.14 17.95
N GLY A 17 8.70 -6.79 19.11
CA GLY A 17 9.44 -6.41 20.30
C GLY A 17 8.88 -5.18 21.05
N LYS A 18 7.72 -4.65 20.63
CA LYS A 18 7.01 -3.56 21.30
C LYS A 18 5.63 -3.99 21.77
N THR A 19 5.22 -3.53 22.93
CA THR A 19 3.86 -3.67 23.43
C THR A 19 2.88 -2.84 22.61
N LEU A 20 1.60 -3.20 22.66
CA LEU A 20 0.57 -2.42 21.96
C LEU A 20 0.48 -0.98 22.48
N ASP A 21 0.74 -0.77 23.77
CA ASP A 21 0.73 0.56 24.37
C ASP A 21 1.93 1.40 23.87
N GLU A 22 3.12 0.79 23.68
CA GLU A 22 4.27 1.45 23.02
C GLU A 22 3.97 1.81 21.56
N LEU A 23 3.27 0.94 20.83
CA LEU A 23 2.84 1.24 19.46
C LEU A 23 1.76 2.33 19.42
N GLU A 24 0.85 2.38 20.40
CA GLU A 24 -0.14 3.43 20.55
C GLU A 24 0.52 4.78 20.91
N GLU A 25 1.57 4.79 21.74
CA GLU A 25 2.39 5.97 22.02
C GLU A 25 3.18 6.42 20.79
N GLU A 26 3.78 5.51 20.03
CA GLU A 26 4.46 5.83 18.77
C GLU A 26 3.49 6.40 17.74
N LEU A 27 2.30 5.81 17.61
CA LEU A 27 1.25 6.32 16.74
C LEU A 27 0.78 7.70 17.21
N ALA A 28 0.63 7.92 18.52
CA ALA A 28 0.30 9.22 19.09
C ALA A 28 1.42 10.25 18.86
N ALA A 29 2.68 9.84 18.90
CA ALA A 29 3.84 10.68 18.56
C ALA A 29 3.88 11.01 17.06
N MET A 30 3.58 10.05 16.19
CA MET A 30 3.43 10.26 14.74
C MET A 30 2.26 11.19 14.42
N GLN A 31 1.15 11.11 15.17
CA GLN A 31 0.01 12.02 15.07
C GLN A 31 0.32 13.43 15.59
N LYS A 32 1.36 13.59 16.42
CA LYS A 32 1.91 14.88 16.86
C LYS A 32 3.00 15.43 15.92
N MET A 33 3.32 14.75 14.81
CA MET A 33 4.21 15.33 13.82
C MET A 33 3.66 16.67 13.37
N GLY A 34 4.48 17.71 13.51
CA GLY A 34 4.13 19.04 13.05
C GLY A 34 3.83 19.05 11.56
N PHE A 35 3.18 20.13 11.12
CA PHE A 35 3.04 20.44 9.71
C PHE A 35 3.72 21.77 9.46
N HIS A 36 4.29 21.92 8.28
CA HIS A 36 4.79 23.20 7.79
C HIS A 36 4.11 23.54 6.48
N PHE A 37 4.10 24.83 6.15
CA PHE A 37 3.49 25.33 4.91
C PHE A 37 4.58 25.72 3.93
N VAL A 38 4.51 25.21 2.71
CA VAL A 38 5.40 25.58 1.62
C VAL A 38 4.55 26.01 0.43
N LYS A 39 4.70 27.27 0.01
CA LYS A 39 3.89 27.88 -1.08
C LYS A 39 2.37 27.67 -0.88
N GLY A 40 1.89 27.71 0.37
CA GLY A 40 0.48 27.51 0.72
C GLY A 40 0.04 26.04 0.87
N ILE A 41 0.92 25.07 0.59
CA ILE A 41 0.63 23.64 0.73
C ILE A 41 1.05 23.17 2.13
N LYS A 42 0.14 22.51 2.85
CA LYS A 42 0.40 21.94 4.19
C LYS A 42 1.06 20.58 4.05
N LEU A 43 2.29 20.43 4.54
CA LEU A 43 3.07 19.20 4.44
C LEU A 43 3.46 18.67 5.82
N PRO A 44 3.52 17.34 6.02
CA PRO A 44 4.07 16.76 7.25
C PRO A 44 5.52 17.20 7.46
N SER A 45 5.92 17.51 8.69
CA SER A 45 7.30 17.93 9.02
C SER A 45 8.39 16.90 8.70
N VAL A 46 8.01 15.65 8.40
CA VAL A 46 8.94 14.62 7.87
C VAL A 46 9.36 14.85 6.42
N VAL A 47 8.67 15.73 5.69
CA VAL A 47 9.07 16.17 4.35
C VAL A 47 9.97 17.39 4.51
N PRO A 48 11.30 17.28 4.34
CA PRO A 48 12.18 18.44 4.52
C PRO A 48 11.91 19.49 3.44
N VAL A 49 11.92 20.78 3.81
CA VAL A 49 11.80 21.88 2.84
C VAL A 49 12.87 21.78 1.75
N SER A 50 14.07 21.32 2.10
CA SER A 50 15.18 21.08 1.17
C SER A 50 14.82 20.08 0.06
N ASN A 51 14.00 19.07 0.35
CA ASN A 51 13.56 18.12 -0.68
C ASN A 51 12.64 18.81 -1.70
N LEU A 52 11.78 19.72 -1.22
CA LEU A 52 10.87 20.49 -2.08
C LEU A 52 11.61 21.56 -2.88
N GLU A 53 12.65 22.15 -2.29
CA GLU A 53 13.54 23.06 -3.01
C GLU A 53 14.28 22.34 -4.14
N ALA A 54 14.79 21.14 -3.84
CA ALA A 54 15.43 20.28 -4.83
C ALA A 54 14.48 19.89 -5.98
N LEU A 55 13.16 19.78 -5.74
CA LEU A 55 12.18 19.54 -6.80
C LEU A 55 12.10 20.67 -7.83
N ASN A 56 12.37 21.93 -7.46
CA ASN A 56 12.29 23.04 -8.43
C ASN A 56 13.38 22.97 -9.51
N THR A 57 14.49 22.32 -9.21
CA THR A 57 15.60 22.10 -10.15
C THR A 57 15.75 20.63 -10.52
N PHE A 58 14.81 19.80 -10.10
CA PHE A 58 14.78 18.39 -10.45
C PHE A 58 14.33 18.27 -11.91
N GLU A 59 15.29 18.06 -12.80
CA GLU A 59 15.01 17.75 -14.20
C GLU A 59 14.44 16.34 -14.26
N VAL A 60 13.11 16.24 -14.46
CA VAL A 60 12.45 14.98 -14.79
C VAL A 60 12.84 14.63 -16.22
N ARG A 61 13.77 13.70 -16.35
CA ARG A 61 14.21 13.18 -17.64
C ARG A 61 13.11 12.35 -18.27
N HIS A 62 13.15 12.22 -19.60
CA HIS A 62 12.15 11.44 -20.33
C HIS A 62 12.17 9.95 -19.95
N ASP A 63 13.27 9.48 -19.36
CA ASP A 63 13.50 8.18 -18.76
C ASP A 63 13.25 8.13 -17.23
N ASP A 64 12.93 9.22 -16.54
CA ASP A 64 12.67 9.21 -15.08
C ASP A 64 11.34 8.56 -14.66
N VAL A 65 10.66 7.85 -15.58
CA VAL A 65 9.58 6.89 -15.27
C VAL A 65 10.04 5.83 -14.26
N TYR A 66 11.35 5.62 -14.13
CA TYR A 66 11.98 4.62 -13.27
C TYR A 66 12.16 5.02 -11.81
N ALA A 67 11.27 5.83 -11.23
CA ALA A 67 11.29 6.09 -9.79
C ALA A 67 11.29 4.79 -8.95
N VAL A 68 10.86 3.66 -9.51
CA VAL A 68 10.89 2.33 -8.87
C VAL A 68 12.20 1.55 -9.02
N THR A 69 13.13 1.93 -9.90
CA THR A 69 14.39 1.18 -10.12
C THR A 69 15.62 1.92 -9.59
N TYR A 70 15.52 3.24 -9.40
CA TYR A 70 16.63 4.04 -8.89
C TYR A 70 16.69 3.98 -7.35
N GLN A 71 17.91 3.93 -6.80
CA GLN A 71 18.05 4.03 -5.35
C GLN A 71 17.69 5.44 -4.91
N ARG A 72 16.88 5.54 -3.85
CA ARG A 72 16.42 6.81 -3.21
C ARG A 72 15.40 7.63 -4.01
N SER A 73 14.90 7.16 -5.15
CA SER A 73 13.86 7.87 -5.91
C SER A 73 12.44 7.70 -5.35
N VAL A 74 12.21 6.68 -4.51
CA VAL A 74 10.94 6.45 -3.80
C VAL A 74 11.18 6.07 -2.34
N GLY A 75 10.20 6.38 -1.47
CA GLY A 75 10.33 6.31 0.00
C GLY A 75 10.63 4.93 0.60
N PHE A 76 10.51 3.84 -0.18
CA PHE A 76 10.75 2.47 0.27
C PHE A 76 11.83 1.74 -0.54
N GLY A 77 12.62 2.47 -1.33
CA GLY A 77 13.69 1.91 -2.15
C GLY A 77 13.19 1.21 -3.43
N PRO A 78 14.09 0.53 -4.16
CA PRO A 78 13.76 -0.09 -5.44
C PRO A 78 12.72 -1.22 -5.29
N TRP A 79 11.72 -1.22 -6.17
CA TRP A 79 10.60 -2.17 -6.14
C TRP A 79 11.06 -3.63 -6.24
N PHE A 80 11.98 -3.92 -7.15
CA PHE A 80 12.51 -5.28 -7.36
C PHE A 80 13.16 -5.83 -6.09
N ASP A 81 13.98 -5.02 -5.40
CA ASP A 81 14.68 -5.45 -4.19
C ASP A 81 13.69 -5.73 -3.06
N HIS A 82 12.67 -4.88 -2.93
CA HIS A 82 11.59 -5.05 -1.96
C HIS A 82 10.81 -6.34 -2.19
N VAL A 83 10.29 -6.53 -3.41
CA VAL A 83 9.48 -7.72 -3.77
C VAL A 83 10.29 -9.01 -3.66
N LEU A 84 11.49 -9.04 -4.24
CA LEU A 84 12.34 -10.23 -4.19
C LEU A 84 12.84 -10.53 -2.78
N GLY A 85 12.97 -9.51 -1.92
CA GLY A 85 13.21 -9.67 -0.49
C GLY A 85 12.19 -10.56 0.20
N TYR A 86 10.91 -10.25 0.01
CA TYR A 86 9.81 -11.06 0.53
C TYR A 86 9.64 -12.39 -0.19
N TRP A 87 9.89 -12.44 -1.51
CA TRP A 87 9.82 -13.68 -2.28
C TRP A 87 10.80 -14.75 -1.79
N ARG A 88 12.00 -14.35 -1.33
CA ARG A 88 12.96 -15.28 -0.70
C ARG A 88 12.43 -15.89 0.61
N LEU A 89 11.45 -15.25 1.24
CA LEU A 89 10.81 -15.71 2.47
C LEU A 89 9.46 -16.39 2.23
N LYS A 90 9.05 -16.63 0.97
CA LYS A 90 7.72 -17.16 0.64
C LYS A 90 7.37 -18.50 1.30
N ASP A 91 8.39 -19.30 1.63
CA ASP A 91 8.23 -20.63 2.25
C ASP A 91 8.35 -20.56 3.79
N HIS A 92 8.56 -19.36 4.36
CA HIS A 92 8.64 -19.18 5.81
C HIS A 92 7.23 -19.30 6.42
N PRO A 93 7.05 -20.05 7.52
CA PRO A 93 5.72 -20.38 8.06
C PRO A 93 4.91 -19.15 8.50
N ASN A 94 5.58 -18.05 8.86
CA ASN A 94 4.96 -16.79 9.27
C ASN A 94 4.90 -15.73 8.15
N VAL A 95 5.11 -16.13 6.89
CA VAL A 95 5.03 -15.23 5.74
C VAL A 95 4.04 -15.79 4.72
N LEU A 96 3.01 -15.02 4.40
CA LEU A 96 2.11 -15.30 3.28
C LEU A 96 2.38 -14.30 2.16
N PHE A 97 2.88 -14.79 1.03
CA PHE A 97 3.09 -13.97 -0.16
C PHE A 97 1.82 -13.99 -1.03
N LEU A 98 1.20 -12.82 -1.23
CA LEU A 98 0.03 -12.64 -2.08
C LEU A 98 0.30 -11.61 -3.16
N LYS A 99 -0.27 -11.82 -4.35
CA LYS A 99 -0.24 -10.86 -5.46
C LYS A 99 -1.58 -10.16 -5.58
N TYR A 100 -1.57 -8.85 -5.81
CA TYR A 100 -2.79 -8.05 -5.97
C TYR A 100 -3.70 -8.59 -7.07
N GLU A 101 -3.09 -9.13 -8.12
CA GLU A 101 -3.73 -9.72 -9.29
C GLU A 101 -4.53 -10.98 -8.93
N ASP A 102 -3.99 -11.81 -8.03
CA ASP A 102 -4.66 -13.03 -7.58
C ASP A 102 -5.92 -12.71 -6.77
N LEU A 103 -5.91 -11.58 -6.03
CA LEU A 103 -7.10 -11.09 -5.32
C LEU A 103 -8.22 -10.67 -6.27
N HIS A 104 -7.88 -10.18 -7.46
CA HIS A 104 -8.86 -9.86 -8.51
C HIS A 104 -9.37 -11.09 -9.23
N LYS A 105 -8.50 -12.07 -9.49
CA LYS A 105 -8.87 -13.34 -10.16
C LYS A 105 -9.77 -14.20 -9.27
N ASP A 106 -9.41 -14.34 -7.99
CA ASP A 106 -10.17 -15.11 -7.01
C ASP A 106 -10.05 -14.50 -5.60
N LEU A 107 -10.95 -13.56 -5.32
CA LEU A 107 -11.02 -12.89 -4.02
C LEU A 107 -11.33 -13.88 -2.89
N ARG A 108 -12.23 -14.84 -3.12
CA ARG A 108 -12.70 -15.78 -2.09
C ARG A 108 -11.61 -16.79 -1.73
N GLY A 109 -10.92 -17.33 -2.73
CA GLY A 109 -9.75 -18.17 -2.51
C GLY A 109 -8.64 -17.41 -1.79
N SER A 110 -8.42 -16.13 -2.13
CA SER A 110 -7.45 -15.29 -1.42
C SER A 110 -7.82 -15.06 0.05
N ILE A 111 -9.11 -14.84 0.36
CA ILE A 111 -9.60 -14.73 1.74
C ILE A 111 -9.36 -16.05 2.50
N ARG A 112 -9.66 -17.20 1.89
CA ARG A 112 -9.39 -18.52 2.50
C ARG A 112 -7.91 -18.72 2.80
N LYS A 113 -7.01 -18.41 1.85
CA LYS A 113 -5.56 -18.47 2.06
C LYS A 113 -5.09 -17.62 3.24
N VAL A 114 -5.62 -16.40 3.38
CA VAL A 114 -5.30 -15.54 4.53
C VAL A 114 -5.79 -16.17 5.83
N ALA A 115 -7.04 -16.65 5.85
CA ALA A 115 -7.64 -17.26 7.04
C ALA A 115 -6.86 -18.49 7.50
N GLU A 116 -6.54 -19.40 6.58
CA GLU A 116 -5.72 -20.60 6.84
C GLU A 116 -4.35 -20.22 7.41
N HIS A 117 -3.68 -19.22 6.83
CA HIS A 117 -2.37 -18.78 7.29
C HIS A 117 -2.38 -18.22 8.72
N VAL A 118 -3.46 -17.54 9.13
CA VAL A 118 -3.62 -17.04 10.51
C VAL A 118 -4.29 -18.05 11.45
N GLY A 119 -4.45 -19.31 11.02
CA GLY A 119 -5.02 -20.39 11.83
C GLY A 119 -6.51 -20.23 12.11
N LYS A 120 -7.28 -19.69 11.16
CA LYS A 120 -8.73 -19.52 11.26
C LYS A 120 -9.44 -20.37 10.21
N ASP A 121 -10.44 -21.11 10.68
CA ASP A 121 -11.40 -21.78 9.82
C ASP A 121 -12.66 -20.91 9.74
N LEU A 122 -13.08 -20.57 8.51
CA LEU A 122 -14.19 -19.66 8.25
C LEU A 122 -15.27 -20.37 7.44
N SER A 123 -16.53 -20.19 7.82
CA SER A 123 -17.65 -20.65 7.00
C SER A 123 -17.75 -19.83 5.71
N ASP A 124 -18.37 -20.41 4.68
CA ASP A 124 -18.60 -19.73 3.41
C ASP A 124 -19.41 -18.44 3.59
N ASP A 125 -20.39 -18.40 4.50
CA ASP A 125 -21.14 -17.18 4.82
C ASP A 125 -20.25 -16.04 5.33
N VAL A 126 -19.26 -16.38 6.17
CA VAL A 126 -18.29 -15.39 6.68
C VAL A 126 -17.35 -14.93 5.56
N ILE A 127 -16.93 -15.84 4.69
CA ILE A 127 -16.10 -15.51 3.52
C ILE A 127 -16.84 -14.56 2.57
N GLU A 128 -18.11 -14.81 2.28
CA GLU A 128 -18.94 -13.93 1.45
C GLU A 128 -19.11 -12.56 2.09
N CYS A 129 -19.39 -12.52 3.40
CA CYS A 129 -19.47 -11.27 4.15
C CYS A 129 -18.17 -10.46 4.05
N ILE A 130 -17.00 -11.10 4.23
CA ILE A 130 -15.70 -10.43 4.06
C ILE A 130 -15.55 -9.93 2.62
N ALA A 131 -15.82 -10.78 1.64
CA ALA A 131 -15.66 -10.47 0.22
C ALA A 131 -16.45 -9.21 -0.17
N GLU A 132 -17.70 -9.08 0.28
CA GLU A 132 -18.52 -7.89 0.04
C GLU A 132 -17.85 -6.59 0.54
N HIS A 133 -17.27 -6.62 1.74
CA HIS A 133 -16.64 -5.47 2.38
C HIS A 133 -15.29 -5.09 1.75
N VAL A 134 -14.50 -6.09 1.33
CA VAL A 134 -13.14 -5.84 0.82
C VAL A 134 -13.09 -5.62 -0.69
N THR A 135 -14.23 -5.69 -1.39
CA THR A 135 -14.31 -5.21 -2.78
C THR A 135 -13.98 -3.72 -2.88
N PHE A 136 -13.56 -3.24 -4.05
CA PHE A 136 -13.34 -1.80 -4.26
C PHE A 136 -14.58 -0.95 -3.93
N ARG A 137 -15.78 -1.45 -4.27
CA ARG A 137 -17.05 -0.80 -3.95
C ARG A 137 -17.33 -0.83 -2.44
N GLY A 138 -17.15 -1.98 -1.80
CA GLY A 138 -17.31 -2.15 -0.36
C GLY A 138 -16.40 -1.22 0.42
N MET A 139 -15.11 -1.23 0.11
CA MET A 139 -14.12 -0.32 0.68
C MET A 139 -14.52 1.13 0.45
N LYS A 140 -14.85 1.54 -0.78
CA LYS A 140 -15.22 2.93 -1.08
C LYS A 140 -16.44 3.39 -0.26
N LYS A 141 -17.41 2.51 -0.03
CA LYS A 141 -18.54 2.78 0.86
C LYS A 141 -18.07 2.96 2.31
N THR A 142 -17.37 1.96 2.87
CA THR A 142 -16.89 2.00 4.26
C THR A 142 -16.03 3.23 4.53
N TYR A 143 -15.05 3.51 3.66
CA TYR A 143 -14.16 4.65 3.77
C TYR A 143 -14.88 5.99 3.56
N GLY A 144 -15.93 6.04 2.74
CA GLY A 144 -16.77 7.24 2.58
C GLY A 144 -17.63 7.56 3.80
N GLU A 145 -17.86 6.60 4.68
CA GLU A 145 -18.70 6.74 5.89
C GLU A 145 -17.86 6.96 7.16
N LEU A 146 -16.55 6.65 7.15
CA LEU A 146 -15.66 6.81 8.30
C LEU A 146 -15.43 8.28 8.63
N LYS A 147 -15.80 8.72 9.83
CA LYS A 147 -15.53 10.06 10.37
C LYS A 147 -14.32 10.08 11.31
N ASP A 148 -13.57 11.17 11.34
CA ASP A 148 -12.49 11.41 12.30
C ASP A 148 -12.99 11.99 13.62
N SER A 149 -12.06 12.27 14.54
CA SER A 149 -12.36 12.86 15.87
C SER A 149 -12.96 14.27 15.80
N TYR A 150 -12.94 14.90 14.63
CA TYR A 150 -13.53 16.21 14.36
C TYR A 150 -14.86 16.10 13.59
N GLY A 151 -15.29 14.88 13.24
CA GLY A 151 -16.54 14.61 12.53
C GLY A 151 -16.43 14.61 11.00
N GLU A 152 -15.22 14.76 10.46
CA GLU A 152 -14.94 14.85 9.02
C GLU A 152 -14.62 13.48 8.41
N THR A 153 -14.97 13.23 7.15
CA THR A 153 -14.76 11.90 6.52
C THR A 153 -13.27 11.57 6.37
N LYS A 154 -12.76 10.67 7.20
CA LYS A 154 -11.33 10.40 7.46
C LYS A 154 -10.57 9.78 6.30
N ALA A 155 -11.21 8.94 5.50
CA ALA A 155 -10.47 8.05 4.60
C ALA A 155 -9.98 8.72 3.31
N LEU A 156 -10.55 9.87 2.99
CA LEU A 156 -10.20 10.71 1.85
C LEU A 156 -9.42 11.94 2.34
N HIS A 157 -8.58 11.83 3.37
CA HIS A 157 -7.67 12.93 3.75
C HIS A 157 -6.22 12.70 3.29
N MET A 158 -5.81 11.45 3.02
CA MET A 158 -4.56 11.18 2.29
C MET A 158 -4.56 11.78 0.88
N THR A 159 -5.75 12.00 0.32
CA THR A 159 -5.97 12.63 -0.99
C THR A 159 -5.51 14.07 -1.04
N ASN A 160 -5.60 14.77 0.10
CA ASN A 160 -5.32 16.19 0.20
C ASN A 160 -3.89 16.47 0.70
N LEU A 161 -3.13 15.44 1.10
CA LEU A 161 -1.73 15.60 1.47
C LEU A 161 -0.83 15.99 0.28
N PHE A 162 -1.24 15.66 -0.94
CA PHE A 162 -0.48 15.96 -2.16
C PHE A 162 -1.18 16.98 -3.08
N GLY A 163 -2.36 17.47 -2.70
CA GLY A 163 -3.18 18.38 -3.49
C GLY A 163 -3.88 17.70 -4.69
N GLY A 164 -5.03 18.23 -5.11
CA GLY A 164 -5.81 17.77 -6.26
C GLY A 164 -6.97 16.81 -5.95
N ASP A 165 -7.71 16.41 -6.99
CA ASP A 165 -8.90 15.52 -6.91
C ASP A 165 -8.54 14.03 -6.77
N THR A 166 -7.33 13.69 -6.31
CA THR A 166 -6.85 12.31 -6.28
C THR A 166 -7.35 11.54 -5.07
N THR A 167 -8.23 10.57 -5.24
CA THR A 167 -8.76 9.74 -4.14
C THR A 167 -7.80 8.62 -3.70
N TYR A 168 -7.76 8.30 -2.40
CA TYR A 168 -6.90 7.23 -1.83
C TYR A 168 -7.25 5.89 -2.48
N LEU A 169 -8.55 5.64 -2.64
CA LEU A 169 -9.10 4.59 -3.50
C LEU A 169 -9.31 5.16 -4.91
N ARG A 170 -8.36 4.93 -5.81
CA ARG A 170 -8.33 5.55 -7.14
C ARG A 170 -9.19 4.82 -8.19
N LYS A 171 -8.77 3.63 -8.63
CA LYS A 171 -9.47 2.83 -9.67
C LYS A 171 -9.69 1.37 -9.30
N GLY A 172 -8.83 0.78 -8.46
CA GLY A 172 -8.95 -0.61 -8.02
C GLY A 172 -9.01 -1.61 -9.17
N LYS A 173 -8.13 -1.48 -10.18
CA LYS A 173 -8.07 -2.37 -11.34
C LYS A 173 -6.63 -2.70 -11.71
N VAL A 174 -6.42 -3.88 -12.28
CA VAL A 174 -5.16 -4.28 -12.91
C VAL A 174 -5.12 -3.76 -14.36
N GLY A 175 -3.93 -3.48 -14.90
CA GLY A 175 -3.76 -3.03 -16.29
C GLY A 175 -3.90 -1.52 -16.53
N ASP A 176 -4.08 -0.68 -15.50
CA ASP A 176 -4.19 0.77 -15.72
C ASP A 176 -2.89 1.42 -16.23
N TRP A 177 -1.76 0.72 -16.14
CA TRP A 177 -0.47 1.19 -16.65
C TRP A 177 -0.51 1.52 -18.15
N LYS A 178 -1.35 0.84 -18.93
CA LYS A 178 -1.54 1.11 -20.38
C LYS A 178 -2.06 2.51 -20.68
N ASN A 179 -2.71 3.16 -19.71
CA ASN A 179 -3.19 4.53 -19.86
C ASN A 179 -2.13 5.58 -19.48
N VAL A 180 -0.95 5.15 -19.04
CA VAL A 180 0.10 6.01 -18.50
C VAL A 180 1.40 5.85 -19.28
N PHE A 181 1.79 4.62 -19.61
CA PHE A 181 3.02 4.33 -20.32
C PHE A 181 2.89 4.65 -21.80
N THR A 182 3.86 5.38 -22.35
CA THR A 182 4.10 5.37 -23.80
C THR A 182 4.69 4.02 -24.22
N VAL A 183 4.60 3.69 -25.52
CA VAL A 183 5.19 2.47 -26.09
C VAL A 183 6.68 2.35 -25.72
N SER A 184 7.44 3.42 -25.94
CA SER A 184 8.90 3.42 -25.67
C SER A 184 9.25 3.20 -24.20
N GLN A 185 8.44 3.74 -23.27
CA GLN A 185 8.63 3.53 -21.84
C GLN A 185 8.30 2.10 -21.45
N ASN A 186 7.25 1.51 -22.05
CA ASN A 186 6.90 0.12 -21.79
C ASN A 186 7.99 -0.85 -22.29
N GLU A 187 8.47 -0.67 -23.52
CA GLU A 187 9.53 -1.52 -24.08
C GLU A 187 10.81 -1.49 -23.24
N LEU A 188 11.16 -0.33 -22.68
CA LEU A 188 12.32 -0.21 -21.81
C LEU A 188 12.05 -0.83 -20.43
N PHE A 189 10.85 -0.65 -19.86
CA PHE A 189 10.47 -1.32 -18.62
C PHE A 189 10.48 -2.85 -18.76
N ASP A 190 9.95 -3.40 -19.85
CA ASP A 190 9.92 -4.84 -20.12
C ASP A 190 11.33 -5.43 -20.16
N LYS A 191 12.29 -4.74 -20.78
CA LYS A 191 13.71 -5.15 -20.80
C LYS A 191 14.31 -5.19 -19.39
N ILE A 192 14.05 -4.16 -18.58
CA ILE A 192 14.55 -4.09 -17.20
C ILE A 192 13.90 -5.17 -16.34
N TYR A 193 12.58 -5.34 -16.46
CA TYR A 193 11.82 -6.35 -15.75
C TYR A 193 12.33 -7.75 -16.05
N ALA A 194 12.52 -8.09 -17.33
CA ALA A 194 13.09 -9.37 -17.74
C ALA A 194 14.45 -9.61 -17.10
N LEU A 195 15.37 -8.63 -17.15
CA LEU A 195 16.70 -8.75 -16.55
C LEU A 195 16.65 -8.90 -15.02
N ARG A 196 15.79 -8.15 -14.34
CA ARG A 196 15.72 -8.12 -12.87
C ARG A 196 14.98 -9.32 -12.27
N MET A 197 14.09 -9.94 -13.04
CA MET A 197 13.26 -11.07 -12.61
C MET A 197 13.79 -12.42 -13.10
N GLU A 198 14.81 -12.43 -13.96
CA GLU A 198 15.44 -13.64 -14.48
C GLU A 198 15.85 -14.60 -13.34
N GLY A 199 15.47 -15.88 -13.46
CA GLY A 199 15.81 -16.92 -12.51
C GLY A 199 15.07 -16.87 -11.16
N THR A 200 14.17 -15.90 -10.94
CA THR A 200 13.45 -15.76 -9.66
C THR A 200 12.25 -16.70 -9.53
N ASN A 201 11.72 -17.20 -10.65
CA ASN A 201 10.46 -17.96 -10.75
C ASN A 201 9.23 -17.22 -10.19
N LEU A 202 9.30 -15.90 -10.02
CA LEU A 202 8.18 -15.05 -9.61
C LEU A 202 7.59 -14.37 -10.85
N GLU A 203 6.30 -14.59 -11.08
CA GLU A 203 5.56 -14.01 -12.21
C GLU A 203 4.38 -13.17 -11.73
N PHE A 204 4.17 -12.03 -12.38
CA PHE A 204 3.07 -11.09 -12.14
C PHE A 204 2.19 -10.97 -13.38
N ASP A 205 0.90 -10.75 -13.16
CA ASP A 205 -0.07 -10.53 -14.21
C ASP A 205 -0.28 -9.02 -14.40
N PHE A 206 0.29 -8.42 -15.44
CA PHE A 206 0.17 -6.98 -15.66
C PHE A 206 -1.20 -6.57 -16.24
N GLU A 207 -2.05 -7.54 -16.56
CA GLU A 207 -3.38 -7.37 -17.10
C GLU A 207 -4.31 -8.51 -16.65
N LEU A 208 -5.59 -8.21 -16.51
CA LEU A 208 -6.68 -9.13 -16.19
C LEU A 208 -7.87 -8.88 -17.13
#